data_AF-A0A944CW04-F1
#
_entry.id   AF-A0A944CW04-F1
#
_cell.length_a   1.000
_cell.length_b   1.000
_cell.length_c   1.000
_cell.angle_alpha   90.00
_cell.angle_beta   90.00
_cell.angle_gamma   90.00
#
_symmetry.space_group_name_H-M   'P 1'
#
loop_
_entity.id
_entity.type
_entity.pdbx_description
1 polymer ?
#
loop_
_entity_poly.entity_id
_entity_poly.type
_entity_poly.pdbx_seq_one_letter_code
_entity_poly.pdbx_strand_id
1 'polypeptide(L)'
;MSVDEVVKFVDKMVFEKTGKHLDDIQTAVVEGTWKRQTYDYIAREYNVSTSHVGDVGSELWQLLSEILHEDIKKTNFCSTLERIYIKSSQNPNICIGNNYYYSSQTLNQPNKEDDKSNINTENKLSSYDLTLAPEIINFYQRVTELEKLSDWIFKQNTRLILVSGLYGTGKTTLVKRFIDLNLHKFAVVIWRSLKYPQPLELLVSDLLNVCQQEPQATLDKQLKQLFDILTEQKCLIILDDLQNIFIPGKFAGQYKFEYQDYQNFFTLITEVKHQSHLIVISQEQCPEMECLDDELCPIKSLELSGLYDVDILQNRGLKNEDNWLKLIDLYAGNFIDLKSVSILINKNYDGQVADFLAENTLHITNQMQSRFREMFNHLSTPEKEIVWHLSKFDIPITRDSLKEGLNLSVVDFNNGLQSLQERYLVRKVRNNTILFQLSSVFREYVRNYCQDLDYIY
;
A
#
# COMPACT_ATOMS: atom_id res chain seq x y z
N MET A 1 -9.73 12.41 -16.49
CA MET A 1 -10.80 13.29 -16.98
C MET A 1 -10.73 13.32 -18.49
N SER A 2 -11.86 13.14 -19.18
CA SER A 2 -11.95 13.29 -20.64
C SER A 2 -11.83 14.76 -21.05
N VAL A 3 -11.52 15.04 -22.31
CA VAL A 3 -11.40 16.42 -22.82
C VAL A 3 -12.71 17.19 -22.61
N ASP A 4 -13.86 16.56 -22.91
CA ASP A 4 -15.18 17.18 -22.77
C ASP A 4 -15.52 17.51 -21.30
N GLU A 5 -15.09 16.67 -20.36
CA GLU A 5 -15.28 16.92 -18.92
C GLU A 5 -14.46 18.14 -18.46
N VAL A 6 -13.22 18.28 -18.94
CA VAL A 6 -12.35 19.42 -18.59
C VAL A 6 -12.91 20.72 -19.15
N VAL A 7 -13.35 20.72 -20.41
CA VAL A 7 -13.96 21.89 -21.04
C VAL A 7 -15.17 22.34 -20.24
N LYS A 8 -16.09 21.42 -19.89
CA LYS A 8 -17.27 21.74 -19.09
C LYS A 8 -16.91 22.26 -17.70
N PHE A 9 -15.88 21.70 -17.08
CA PHE A 9 -15.42 22.12 -15.76
C PHE A 9 -14.84 23.54 -15.80
N VAL A 10 -13.99 23.84 -16.77
CA VAL A 10 -13.39 25.17 -16.96
C VAL A 10 -14.45 26.20 -17.36
N ASP A 11 -15.36 25.84 -18.26
CA ASP A 11 -16.46 26.70 -18.69
C ASP A 11 -17.35 27.12 -17.52
N LYS A 12 -17.69 26.16 -16.64
CA LYS A 12 -18.45 26.45 -15.42
C LYS A 12 -17.72 27.45 -14.51
N MET A 13 -16.43 27.25 -14.25
CA MET A 13 -15.63 28.15 -13.40
C MET A 13 -15.54 29.56 -13.98
N VAL A 14 -15.31 29.67 -15.29
CA VAL A 14 -15.24 30.96 -15.98
C VAL A 14 -16.60 31.66 -15.98
N PHE A 15 -17.69 30.92 -16.20
CA PHE A 15 -19.04 31.46 -16.14
C PHE A 15 -19.42 31.97 -14.75
N GLU A 16 -19.10 31.24 -13.69
CA GLU A 16 -19.38 31.64 -12.31
C GLU A 16 -18.63 32.92 -11.91
N LYS A 17 -17.43 33.15 -12.46
CA LYS A 17 -16.62 34.34 -12.18
C LYS A 17 -16.97 35.54 -13.04
N THR A 18 -17.28 35.32 -14.32
CA THR A 18 -17.37 36.39 -15.34
C THR A 18 -18.77 36.60 -15.91
N GLY A 19 -19.70 35.66 -15.69
CA GLY A 19 -21.03 35.63 -16.28
C GLY A 19 -21.05 35.29 -17.78
N LYS A 20 -19.91 34.90 -18.37
CA LYS A 20 -19.77 34.53 -19.79
C LYS A 20 -19.20 33.12 -19.91
N HIS A 21 -19.72 32.35 -20.86
CA HIS A 21 -19.17 31.05 -21.24
C HIS A 21 -17.89 31.22 -22.07
N LEU A 22 -17.09 30.17 -22.16
CA LEU A 22 -15.94 30.12 -23.06
C LEU A 22 -16.40 30.33 -24.50
N ASP A 23 -15.70 31.21 -25.23
CA ASP A 23 -15.86 31.29 -26.67
C ASP A 23 -15.15 30.14 -27.41
N ASP A 24 -15.31 30.08 -28.72
CA ASP A 24 -14.77 29.00 -29.55
C ASP A 24 -13.25 28.90 -29.46
N ILE A 25 -12.54 30.02 -29.35
CA ILE A 25 -11.07 30.05 -29.30
C ILE A 25 -10.58 29.71 -27.88
N GLN A 26 -11.25 30.18 -26.84
CA GLN A 26 -10.97 29.81 -25.46
C GLN A 26 -11.18 28.30 -25.23
N THR A 27 -12.26 27.76 -25.78
CA THR A 27 -12.54 26.31 -25.76
C THR A 27 -11.42 25.54 -26.47
N ALA A 28 -11.02 25.98 -27.67
CA ALA A 28 -9.93 25.39 -28.41
C ALA A 28 -8.59 25.41 -27.64
N VAL A 29 -8.31 26.50 -26.91
CA VAL A 29 -7.12 26.62 -26.06
C VAL A 29 -7.13 25.62 -24.91
N VAL A 30 -8.27 25.43 -24.24
CA VAL A 30 -8.43 24.45 -23.16
C VAL A 30 -8.24 23.03 -23.69
N GLU A 31 -8.95 22.68 -24.75
CA GLU A 31 -8.87 21.34 -25.35
C GLU A 31 -7.48 21.02 -25.88
N GLY A 32 -6.90 21.94 -26.65
CA GLY A 32 -5.60 21.77 -27.26
C GLY A 32 -4.51 21.67 -26.20
N THR A 33 -4.60 22.46 -25.12
CA THR A 33 -3.64 22.35 -24.00
C THR A 33 -3.78 21.01 -23.28
N TRP A 34 -5.01 20.52 -23.07
CA TRP A 34 -5.25 19.20 -22.47
C TRP A 34 -4.67 18.06 -23.32
N LYS A 35 -4.84 18.14 -24.64
CA LYS A 35 -4.30 17.20 -25.64
C LYS A 35 -2.80 17.39 -25.93
N ARG A 36 -2.11 18.30 -25.21
CA ARG A 36 -0.69 18.65 -25.40
C ARG A 36 -0.33 19.21 -26.79
N GLN A 37 -1.25 19.93 -27.41
CA GLN A 37 -1.07 20.58 -28.71
C GLN A 37 -0.36 21.94 -28.59
N THR A 38 0.38 22.31 -29.63
CA THR A 38 1.05 23.62 -29.72
C THR A 38 0.04 24.72 -30.10
N TYR A 39 0.32 25.98 -29.76
CA TYR A 39 -0.55 27.08 -30.19
C TYR A 39 -0.55 27.26 -31.71
N ASP A 40 0.53 26.89 -32.41
CA ASP A 40 0.56 26.84 -33.88
C ASP A 40 -0.44 25.84 -34.45
N TYR A 41 -0.60 24.69 -33.80
CA TYR A 41 -1.56 23.67 -34.22
C TYR A 41 -3.01 24.19 -34.04
N ILE A 42 -3.33 24.74 -32.87
CA ILE A 42 -4.65 25.31 -32.57
C ILE A 42 -4.97 26.47 -33.53
N ALA A 43 -3.99 27.34 -33.79
CA ALA A 43 -4.16 28.47 -34.69
C ALA A 43 -4.52 28.06 -36.13
N ARG A 44 -3.89 26.98 -36.64
CA ARG A 44 -4.18 26.43 -37.97
C ARG A 44 -5.57 25.81 -38.06
N GLU A 45 -5.99 25.07 -37.04
CA GLU A 45 -7.31 24.42 -37.01
C GLU A 45 -8.45 25.45 -37.00
N TYR A 46 -8.26 26.59 -36.32
CA TYR A 46 -9.28 27.63 -36.16
C TYR A 46 -9.09 28.85 -37.09
N ASN A 47 -8.14 28.79 -38.05
CA ASN A 47 -7.82 29.87 -39.00
C ASN A 47 -7.53 31.23 -38.32
N VAL A 48 -6.83 31.22 -37.19
CA VAL A 48 -6.39 32.43 -36.47
C VAL A 48 -4.87 32.51 -36.41
N SER A 49 -4.31 33.64 -35.95
CA SER A 49 -2.86 33.77 -35.79
C SER A 49 -2.39 33.08 -34.50
N THR A 50 -1.18 32.51 -34.52
CA THR A 50 -0.56 31.95 -33.29
C THR A 50 -0.46 32.98 -32.18
N SER A 51 -0.20 34.25 -32.52
CA SER A 51 -0.17 35.35 -31.54
C SER A 51 -1.52 35.50 -30.85
N HIS A 52 -2.62 35.49 -31.60
CA HIS A 52 -3.97 35.62 -31.04
C HIS A 52 -4.31 34.46 -30.10
N VAL A 53 -3.96 33.22 -30.45
CA VAL A 53 -4.12 32.05 -29.56
C VAL A 53 -3.28 32.20 -28.29
N GLY A 54 -2.07 32.76 -28.41
CA GLY A 54 -1.19 33.06 -27.29
C GLY A 54 -1.78 34.08 -26.33
N ASP A 55 -2.34 35.17 -26.86
CA ASP A 55 -2.97 36.24 -26.08
C ASP A 55 -4.20 35.71 -25.34
N VAL A 56 -5.11 35.02 -26.05
CA VAL A 56 -6.30 34.38 -25.47
C VAL A 56 -5.91 33.36 -24.39
N GLY A 57 -4.87 32.57 -24.64
CA GLY A 57 -4.35 31.63 -23.65
C GLY A 57 -3.81 32.31 -22.40
N SER A 58 -3.04 33.40 -22.55
CA SER A 58 -2.50 34.14 -21.41
C SER A 58 -3.60 34.74 -20.53
N GLU A 59 -4.62 35.34 -21.14
CA GLU A 59 -5.77 35.89 -20.42
C GLU A 59 -6.54 34.78 -19.67
N LEU A 60 -6.74 33.63 -20.32
CA LEU A 60 -7.43 32.50 -19.70
C LEU A 60 -6.64 31.92 -18.51
N TRP A 61 -5.32 31.83 -18.60
CA TRP A 61 -4.49 31.36 -17.50
C TRP A 61 -4.47 32.33 -16.33
N GLN A 62 -4.45 33.64 -16.58
CA GLN A 62 -4.57 34.65 -15.52
C GLN A 62 -5.92 34.53 -14.81
N LEU A 63 -7.02 34.45 -15.57
CA LEU A 63 -8.36 34.31 -15.01
C LEU A 63 -8.50 33.04 -14.15
N LEU A 64 -7.99 31.90 -14.63
CA LEU A 64 -8.03 30.66 -13.86
C LEU A 64 -7.13 30.72 -12.62
N SER A 65 -6.02 31.46 -12.70
CA SER A 65 -5.16 31.67 -11.53
C SER A 65 -5.86 32.43 -10.42
N GLU A 66 -6.66 33.43 -10.79
CA GLU A 66 -7.49 34.19 -9.85
C GLU A 66 -8.62 33.35 -9.26
N ILE A 67 -9.28 32.51 -10.06
CA ILE A 67 -10.39 31.66 -9.60
C ILE A 67 -9.88 30.57 -8.64
N LEU A 68 -8.73 29.97 -8.96
CA LEU A 68 -8.20 28.81 -8.24
C LEU A 68 -7.22 29.20 -7.12
N HIS A 69 -6.87 30.48 -7.01
CA HIS A 69 -5.87 31.01 -6.08
C HIS A 69 -4.51 30.29 -6.18
N GLU A 70 -4.11 29.94 -7.41
CA GLU A 70 -2.87 29.23 -7.73
C GLU A 70 -2.33 29.70 -9.09
N ASP A 71 -1.01 29.81 -9.27
CA ASP A 71 -0.40 30.27 -10.54
C ASP A 71 -0.59 29.23 -11.67
N ILE A 72 -1.58 29.44 -12.53
CA ILE A 72 -1.88 28.61 -13.70
C ILE A 72 -1.10 29.12 -14.91
N LYS A 73 -0.45 28.19 -15.60
CA LYS A 73 0.27 28.37 -16.87
C LYS A 73 -0.06 27.21 -17.79
N LYS A 74 0.14 27.40 -19.10
CA LYS A 74 -0.02 26.31 -20.08
C LYS A 74 0.69 25.01 -19.67
N THR A 75 1.87 25.12 -19.07
CA THR A 75 2.72 23.96 -18.69
C THR A 75 2.21 23.18 -17.48
N ASN A 76 1.43 23.80 -16.59
CA ASN A 76 0.92 23.17 -15.37
C ASN A 76 -0.61 22.98 -15.36
N PHE A 77 -1.31 23.55 -16.34
CA PHE A 77 -2.76 23.52 -16.48
C PHE A 77 -3.35 22.11 -16.28
N CYS A 78 -2.83 21.10 -17.00
CA CYS A 78 -3.35 19.74 -16.92
C CYS A 78 -3.19 19.16 -15.51
N SER A 79 -1.97 19.19 -14.97
CA SER A 79 -1.70 18.66 -13.62
C SER A 79 -2.49 19.36 -12.52
N THR A 80 -2.70 20.67 -12.65
CA THR A 80 -3.44 21.46 -11.66
C THR A 80 -4.93 21.11 -11.69
N LEU A 81 -5.53 21.04 -12.88
CA LEU A 81 -6.95 20.68 -13.00
C LEU A 81 -7.23 19.21 -12.67
N GLU A 82 -6.33 18.27 -12.99
CA GLU A 82 -6.48 16.88 -12.54
C GLU A 82 -6.51 16.82 -11.01
N ARG A 83 -5.58 17.51 -10.34
CA ARG A 83 -5.54 17.59 -8.88
C ARG A 83 -6.80 18.27 -8.28
N ILE A 84 -7.26 19.37 -8.86
CA ILE A 84 -8.42 20.13 -8.35
C ILE A 84 -9.72 19.37 -8.60
N TYR A 85 -9.87 18.78 -9.77
CA TYR A 85 -11.04 17.96 -10.08
C TYR A 85 -11.13 16.76 -9.15
N ILE A 86 -10.02 16.06 -8.90
CA ILE A 86 -9.95 14.97 -7.91
C ILE A 86 -10.43 15.46 -6.53
N LYS A 87 -9.95 16.62 -6.06
CA LYS A 87 -10.41 17.24 -4.80
C LYS A 87 -11.90 17.59 -4.79
N SER A 88 -12.45 18.06 -5.91
CA SER A 88 -13.87 18.45 -6.03
C SER A 88 -14.82 17.24 -6.14
N SER A 89 -14.39 16.17 -6.83
CA SER A 89 -15.15 14.92 -6.95
C SER A 89 -15.19 14.08 -5.65
N GLN A 90 -14.41 14.47 -4.64
CA GLN A 90 -14.41 13.88 -3.29
C GLN A 90 -15.37 14.58 -2.30
N ASN A 91 -16.14 15.59 -2.72
CA ASN A 91 -17.14 16.30 -1.91
C ASN A 91 -18.40 16.65 -2.73
N PRO A 92 -19.58 16.03 -2.52
CA PRO A 92 -20.80 16.39 -3.25
C PRO A 92 -21.52 17.63 -2.70
N ASN A 93 -20.93 18.38 -1.76
CA ASN A 93 -21.49 19.60 -1.20
C ASN A 93 -20.56 20.80 -1.43
N ILE A 94 -20.54 21.31 -2.65
CA ILE A 94 -20.22 22.72 -2.89
C ILE A 94 -21.32 23.28 -3.80
N CYS A 95 -22.40 23.73 -3.16
CA CYS A 95 -23.09 24.91 -3.63
C CYS A 95 -22.10 26.08 -3.47
N ILE A 96 -21.67 26.65 -4.58
CA ILE A 96 -20.83 27.84 -4.61
C ILE A 96 -21.72 29.00 -4.16
N GLY A 97 -21.51 29.44 -2.92
CA GLY A 97 -22.22 30.53 -2.29
C GLY A 97 -21.35 31.14 -1.21
N ASN A 98 -20.64 32.20 -1.59
CA ASN A 98 -20.03 33.26 -0.78
C ASN A 98 -18.97 32.89 0.28
N ASN A 99 -17.74 33.36 -0.01
CA ASN A 99 -16.76 34.00 0.88
C ASN A 99 -16.88 33.68 2.38
N TYR A 100 -15.83 33.05 2.94
CA TYR A 100 -14.92 33.70 3.91
C TYR A 100 -13.59 32.91 3.96
N TYR A 101 -12.52 33.53 3.45
CA TYR A 101 -11.16 33.28 3.92
C TYR A 101 -11.03 33.84 5.33
N TYR A 102 -10.38 33.12 6.26
CA TYR A 102 -9.48 33.76 7.21
C TYR A 102 -8.32 32.83 7.58
N SER A 103 -7.16 33.16 6.99
CA SER A 103 -5.85 32.96 7.57
C SER A 103 -5.64 33.94 8.73
N SER A 104 -4.98 33.49 9.77
CA SER A 104 -4.50 34.27 10.91
C SER A 104 -3.39 35.26 10.52
N GLN A 105 -3.53 36.53 10.89
CA GLN A 105 -2.44 37.39 11.39
C GLN A 105 -2.96 38.72 11.98
N THR A 106 -2.30 39.14 13.06
CA THR A 106 -2.60 40.20 14.03
C THR A 106 -2.40 41.65 13.56
N LEU A 107 -3.26 42.58 13.99
CA LEU A 107 -2.93 43.99 14.34
C LEU A 107 -4.08 44.70 15.10
N ASN A 108 -3.79 45.08 16.36
CA ASN A 108 -4.29 46.18 17.21
C ASN A 108 -5.71 46.79 17.07
N GLN A 109 -6.55 46.52 18.09
CA GLN A 109 -7.45 47.39 18.92
C GLN A 109 -8.31 48.55 18.32
N PRO A 110 -9.37 49.04 19.01
CA PRO A 110 -10.34 48.41 19.95
C PRO A 110 -11.83 48.77 19.64
N ASN A 111 -12.76 48.20 20.44
CA ASN A 111 -14.15 48.63 20.71
C ASN A 111 -15.26 48.28 19.69
N LYS A 112 -16.14 47.31 20.00
CA LYS A 112 -17.43 47.48 20.72
C LYS A 112 -18.32 46.22 20.64
N GLU A 113 -18.83 45.88 21.82
CA GLU A 113 -20.05 45.17 22.24
C GLU A 113 -21.03 44.52 21.23
N ASP A 114 -21.55 43.39 21.72
CA ASP A 114 -22.89 42.78 21.56
C ASP A 114 -23.17 41.82 20.39
N ASP A 115 -23.24 40.54 20.77
CA ASP A 115 -24.49 39.75 20.89
C ASP A 115 -24.41 38.29 20.39
N LYS A 116 -24.57 37.42 21.39
CA LYS A 116 -24.95 36.00 21.42
C LYS A 116 -25.62 35.42 20.16
N SER A 117 -25.09 34.28 19.72
CA SER A 117 -25.87 33.03 19.69
C SER A 117 -24.97 31.80 19.55
N ASN A 118 -24.97 30.97 20.58
CA ASN A 118 -24.42 29.62 20.58
C ASN A 118 -25.09 28.75 19.52
N ILE A 119 -24.31 28.18 18.62
CA ILE A 119 -24.61 26.89 17.97
C ILE A 119 -23.40 25.99 18.21
N ASN A 120 -23.49 25.19 19.26
CA ASN A 120 -22.63 24.02 19.45
C ASN A 120 -22.98 23.00 18.37
N THR A 121 -22.20 22.97 17.31
CA THR A 121 -21.99 21.77 16.51
C THR A 121 -20.58 21.30 16.80
N GLU A 122 -20.45 20.31 17.70
CA GLU A 122 -19.23 19.52 17.83
C GLU A 122 -19.02 18.78 16.50
N ASN A 123 -18.35 19.43 15.55
CA ASN A 123 -17.76 18.73 14.41
C ASN A 123 -16.68 17.82 14.99
N LYS A 124 -16.98 16.54 15.16
CA LYS A 124 -16.00 15.50 15.49
C LYS A 124 -14.97 15.47 14.36
N LEU A 125 -13.89 16.23 14.51
CA LEU A 125 -12.86 16.43 13.49
C LEU A 125 -12.22 15.07 13.20
N SER A 126 -12.37 14.56 11.98
CA SER A 126 -11.68 13.33 11.59
C SER A 126 -10.18 13.59 11.49
N SER A 127 -9.37 12.71 12.09
CA SER A 127 -7.91 12.82 12.07
C SER A 127 -7.31 11.73 11.19
N TYR A 128 -6.76 12.12 10.05
CA TYR A 128 -6.14 11.18 9.10
C TYR A 128 -4.66 11.50 8.95
N ASP A 129 -3.81 10.59 9.39
CA ASP A 129 -2.39 10.65 9.12
C ASP A 129 -1.95 9.47 8.25
N LEU A 130 -1.93 9.75 6.94
CA LEU A 130 -1.49 8.85 5.89
C LEU A 130 -0.21 9.35 5.21
N THR A 131 0.56 10.22 5.88
CA THR A 131 1.74 10.87 5.31
C THR A 131 2.80 9.89 4.80
N LEU A 132 2.93 8.73 5.46
CA LEU A 132 3.86 7.66 5.08
C LEU A 132 3.19 6.51 4.32
N ALA A 133 1.88 6.59 4.05
CA ALA A 133 1.19 5.59 3.25
C ALA A 133 1.59 5.73 1.77
N PRO A 134 1.90 4.63 1.07
CA PRO A 134 2.30 4.71 -0.32
C PRO A 134 1.14 5.10 -1.23
N GLU A 135 1.44 5.77 -2.33
CA GLU A 135 0.46 6.03 -3.38
C GLU A 135 0.21 4.77 -4.21
N ILE A 136 -1.07 4.45 -4.46
CA ILE A 136 -1.43 3.35 -5.36
C ILE A 136 -1.62 3.92 -6.76
N ILE A 137 -0.66 3.63 -7.64
CA ILE A 137 -0.73 4.02 -9.05
C ILE A 137 -1.70 3.10 -9.80
N ASN A 138 -1.54 1.77 -9.65
CA ASN A 138 -2.38 0.76 -10.27
C ASN A 138 -2.84 -0.26 -9.21
N PHE A 139 -4.06 -0.75 -9.37
CA PHE A 139 -4.64 -1.80 -8.53
C PHE A 139 -5.26 -2.89 -9.40
N TYR A 140 -4.96 -4.14 -9.10
CA TYR A 140 -5.34 -5.28 -9.94
C TYR A 140 -6.00 -6.36 -9.08
N GLN A 141 -7.20 -6.79 -9.46
CA GLN A 141 -7.84 -8.09 -9.15
C GLN A 141 -7.63 -8.65 -7.72
N ARG A 142 -8.01 -7.88 -6.70
CA ARG A 142 -8.03 -8.30 -5.29
C ARG A 142 -9.39 -8.06 -4.62
N VAL A 143 -10.47 -8.20 -5.39
CA VAL A 143 -11.83 -7.89 -4.93
C VAL A 143 -12.22 -8.79 -3.75
N THR A 144 -11.96 -10.10 -3.86
CA THR A 144 -12.25 -11.07 -2.80
C THR A 144 -11.50 -10.76 -1.49
N GLU A 145 -10.23 -10.36 -1.58
CA GLU A 145 -9.42 -9.99 -0.42
C GLU A 145 -9.90 -8.69 0.22
N LEU A 146 -10.31 -7.70 -0.59
CA LEU A 146 -10.94 -6.47 -0.09
C LEU A 146 -12.27 -6.76 0.62
N GLU A 147 -13.12 -7.62 0.04
CA GLU A 147 -14.39 -8.03 0.63
C GLU A 147 -14.18 -8.73 1.97
N LYS A 148 -13.19 -9.62 2.07
CA LYS A 148 -12.82 -10.26 3.35
C LYS A 148 -12.42 -9.23 4.41
N LEU A 149 -11.56 -8.27 4.06
CA LEU A 149 -11.17 -7.20 4.99
C LEU A 149 -12.37 -6.37 5.45
N SER A 150 -13.25 -6.00 4.51
CA SER A 150 -14.50 -5.30 4.81
C SER A 150 -15.40 -6.11 5.75
N ASP A 151 -15.55 -7.40 5.52
CA ASP A 151 -16.39 -8.27 6.35
C ASP A 151 -15.83 -8.42 7.77
N TRP A 152 -14.53 -8.63 7.91
CA TRP A 152 -13.88 -8.74 9.21
C TRP A 152 -14.01 -7.45 10.02
N ILE A 153 -13.80 -6.30 9.39
CA ILE A 153 -13.82 -5.00 10.05
C ILE A 153 -15.26 -4.54 10.36
N PHE A 154 -16.18 -4.63 9.39
CA PHE A 154 -17.50 -4.02 9.50
C PHE A 154 -18.59 -4.96 9.99
N LYS A 155 -18.45 -6.28 9.80
CA LYS A 155 -19.45 -7.26 10.24
C LYS A 155 -19.01 -8.02 11.49
N GLN A 156 -17.74 -8.46 11.53
CA GLN A 156 -17.23 -9.31 12.61
C GLN A 156 -16.56 -8.53 13.75
N ASN A 157 -16.31 -7.23 13.54
CA ASN A 157 -15.59 -6.39 14.50
C ASN A 157 -14.24 -6.97 14.94
N THR A 158 -13.49 -7.55 14.00
CA THR A 158 -12.15 -8.07 14.22
C THR A 158 -11.21 -6.93 14.61
N ARG A 159 -10.49 -7.08 15.72
CA ARG A 159 -9.66 -6.02 16.32
C ARG A 159 -8.23 -6.05 15.82
N LEU A 160 -7.65 -7.24 15.59
CA LEU A 160 -6.32 -7.40 15.03
C LEU A 160 -6.37 -8.21 13.74
N ILE A 161 -5.85 -7.65 12.65
CA ILE A 161 -5.85 -8.30 11.35
C ILE A 161 -4.42 -8.35 10.83
N LEU A 162 -3.92 -9.54 10.58
CA LEU A 162 -2.64 -9.73 9.88
C LEU A 162 -2.91 -9.86 8.38
N VAL A 163 -2.26 -9.03 7.57
CA VAL A 163 -2.17 -9.21 6.11
C VAL A 163 -0.76 -9.65 5.79
N SER A 164 -0.61 -10.88 5.31
CA SER A 164 0.67 -11.58 5.24
C SER A 164 0.95 -12.24 3.90
N GLY A 165 2.13 -12.83 3.75
CA GLY A 165 2.61 -13.46 2.51
C GLY A 165 3.98 -12.95 2.07
N LEU A 166 4.50 -13.51 0.99
CA LEU A 166 5.85 -13.20 0.49
C LEU A 166 6.00 -11.72 0.09
N TYR A 167 7.24 -11.21 0.13
CA TYR A 167 7.53 -9.89 -0.41
C TYR A 167 7.07 -9.76 -1.87
N GLY A 168 6.42 -8.65 -2.21
CA GLY A 168 6.00 -8.36 -3.58
C GLY A 168 4.66 -8.97 -4.01
N THR A 169 3.90 -9.60 -3.12
CA THR A 169 2.54 -10.12 -3.42
C THR A 169 1.44 -9.05 -3.42
N GLY A 170 1.73 -7.84 -2.94
CA GLY A 170 0.80 -6.69 -2.95
C GLY A 170 0.08 -6.41 -1.62
N LYS A 171 0.62 -6.87 -0.48
CA LYS A 171 0.02 -6.65 0.86
C LYS A 171 -0.25 -5.18 1.17
N THR A 172 0.78 -4.35 1.09
CA THR A 172 0.71 -2.90 1.28
C THR A 172 -0.30 -2.25 0.34
N THR A 173 -0.30 -2.65 -0.94
CA THR A 173 -1.24 -2.16 -1.95
C THR A 173 -2.68 -2.53 -1.62
N LEU A 174 -2.95 -3.75 -1.13
CA LEU A 174 -4.28 -4.18 -0.71
C LEU A 174 -4.81 -3.31 0.43
N VAL A 175 -4.03 -3.17 1.51
CA VAL A 175 -4.47 -2.45 2.72
C VAL A 175 -4.67 -0.97 2.41
N LYS A 176 -3.76 -0.36 1.64
CA LYS A 176 -3.93 1.03 1.22
C LYS A 176 -5.18 1.22 0.35
N ARG A 177 -5.50 0.27 -0.54
CA ARG A 177 -6.72 0.34 -1.35
C ARG A 177 -7.96 0.22 -0.48
N PHE A 178 -7.93 -0.66 0.51
CA PHE A 178 -9.00 -0.78 1.48
C PHE A 178 -9.25 0.55 2.22
N ILE A 179 -8.19 1.23 2.65
CA ILE A 179 -8.30 2.56 3.29
C ILE A 179 -8.92 3.58 2.33
N ASP A 180 -8.43 3.66 1.09
CA ASP A 180 -8.93 4.62 0.11
C ASP A 180 -10.44 4.49 -0.15
N LEU A 181 -10.95 3.25 -0.10
CA LEU A 181 -12.37 2.97 -0.28
C LEU A 181 -13.22 3.23 0.97
N ASN A 182 -12.61 3.25 2.16
CA ASN A 182 -13.33 3.22 3.44
C ASN A 182 -12.94 4.33 4.42
N LEU A 183 -12.14 5.32 4.00
CA LEU A 183 -11.61 6.38 4.87
C LEU A 183 -12.68 7.05 5.75
N HIS A 184 -13.81 7.40 5.14
CA HIS A 184 -14.95 8.06 5.78
C HIS A 184 -15.67 7.20 6.85
N LYS A 185 -15.35 5.91 6.97
CA LYS A 185 -15.93 5.00 7.98
C LYS A 185 -15.24 5.08 9.34
N PHE A 186 -14.11 5.80 9.43
CA PHE A 186 -13.30 5.90 10.63
C PHE A 186 -13.16 7.37 11.05
N ALA A 187 -13.17 7.60 12.35
CA ALA A 187 -12.88 8.91 12.93
C ALA A 187 -11.38 9.21 12.88
N VAL A 188 -10.55 8.18 13.06
CA VAL A 188 -9.10 8.29 13.02
C VAL A 188 -8.52 7.20 12.10
N VAL A 189 -7.62 7.58 11.20
CA VAL A 189 -6.85 6.61 10.38
C VAL A 189 -5.38 6.97 10.42
N ILE A 190 -4.54 6.03 10.85
CA ILE A 190 -3.10 6.25 11.01
C ILE A 190 -2.34 5.15 10.28
N TRP A 191 -1.39 5.54 9.43
CA TRP A 191 -0.45 4.61 8.80
C TRP A 191 0.97 4.85 9.30
N ARG A 192 1.62 3.78 9.78
CA ARG A 192 3.05 3.78 10.16
C ARG A 192 3.77 2.60 9.54
N SER A 193 5.03 2.81 9.21
CA SER A 193 5.92 1.78 8.69
C SER A 193 6.98 1.45 9.74
N LEU A 194 7.15 0.16 10.03
CA LEU A 194 8.19 -0.37 10.89
C LEU A 194 9.45 -0.72 10.08
N LYS A 195 9.64 -0.15 8.89
CA LYS A 195 10.89 -0.28 8.12
C LYS A 195 12.11 0.24 8.91
N TYR A 196 11.91 1.29 9.69
CA TYR A 196 12.86 1.81 10.67
C TYR A 196 12.14 1.86 12.03
N PRO A 197 12.04 0.71 12.72
CA PRO A 197 11.17 0.60 13.87
C PRO A 197 11.67 1.45 15.04
N GLN A 198 10.73 1.90 15.86
CA GLN A 198 10.99 2.62 17.10
C GLN A 198 10.44 1.82 18.29
N PRO A 199 10.96 2.02 19.52
CA PRO A 199 10.34 1.48 20.72
C PRO A 199 8.85 1.83 20.81
N LEU A 200 8.06 0.94 21.41
CA LEU A 200 6.59 1.08 21.44
C LEU A 200 6.15 2.42 22.05
N GLU A 201 6.81 2.89 23.11
CA GLU A 201 6.50 4.18 23.75
C GLU A 201 6.52 5.37 22.78
N LEU A 202 7.48 5.39 21.85
CA LEU A 202 7.55 6.45 20.84
C LEU A 202 6.43 6.31 19.80
N LEU A 203 6.11 5.07 19.40
CA LEU A 203 4.97 4.83 18.51
C LEU A 203 3.66 5.27 19.17
N VAL A 204 3.39 4.85 20.41
CA VAL A 204 2.15 5.21 21.12
C VAL A 204 2.07 6.72 21.34
N SER A 205 3.17 7.38 21.71
CA SER A 205 3.24 8.84 21.82
C SER A 205 2.86 9.52 20.51
N ASP A 206 3.39 9.04 19.39
CA ASP A 206 3.05 9.53 18.05
C ASP A 206 1.56 9.29 17.70
N LEU A 207 1.01 8.11 17.99
CA LEU A 207 -0.43 7.82 17.78
C LEU A 207 -1.33 8.77 18.59
N LEU A 208 -0.97 9.04 19.85
CA LEU A 208 -1.68 9.97 20.72
C LEU A 208 -1.62 11.41 20.18
N ASN A 209 -0.45 11.84 19.69
CA ASN A 209 -0.29 13.16 19.08
C ASN A 209 -1.20 13.34 17.85
N VAL A 210 -1.34 12.33 16.98
CA VAL A 210 -2.29 12.37 15.86
C VAL A 210 -3.74 12.46 16.34
N CYS A 211 -4.05 11.84 17.48
CA CYS A 211 -5.35 11.97 18.15
C CYS A 211 -5.51 13.28 18.93
N GLN A 212 -4.55 14.22 18.83
CA GLN A 212 -4.52 15.49 19.55
C GLN A 212 -4.56 15.32 21.07
N GLN A 213 -3.95 14.24 21.58
CA GLN A 213 -3.80 13.95 22.99
C GLN A 213 -2.33 14.06 23.39
N GLU A 214 -2.02 14.85 24.41
CA GLU A 214 -0.67 14.93 24.94
C GLU A 214 -0.28 13.60 25.61
N PRO A 215 0.84 12.96 25.20
CA PRO A 215 1.29 11.71 25.80
C PRO A 215 1.69 11.89 27.26
N GLN A 216 1.20 10.99 28.12
CA GLN A 216 1.65 10.96 29.52
C GLN A 216 3.07 10.40 29.67
N ALA A 217 3.66 10.60 30.85
CA ALA A 217 5.08 10.36 31.10
C ALA A 217 5.53 8.88 31.12
N THR A 218 4.61 7.91 31.09
CA THR A 218 4.96 6.48 31.13
C THR A 218 4.12 5.70 30.11
N LEU A 219 4.71 4.67 29.52
CA LEU A 219 4.04 3.79 28.55
C LEU A 219 2.68 3.27 29.04
N ASP A 220 2.57 2.77 30.27
CA ASP A 220 1.30 2.26 30.81
C ASP A 220 0.17 3.30 30.78
N LYS A 221 0.52 4.55 31.08
CA LYS A 221 -0.43 5.67 31.09
C LYS A 221 -0.81 6.07 29.67
N GLN A 222 0.16 6.08 28.75
CA GLN A 222 -0.07 6.32 27.33
C GLN A 222 -0.95 5.24 26.71
N LEU A 223 -0.71 3.97 27.02
CA LEU A 223 -1.55 2.85 26.58
C LEU A 223 -2.97 3.02 27.09
N LYS A 224 -3.16 3.36 28.37
CA LYS A 224 -4.50 3.64 28.90
C LYS A 224 -5.20 4.76 28.10
N GLN A 225 -4.53 5.88 27.86
CA GLN A 225 -5.07 6.97 27.03
C GLN A 225 -5.44 6.49 25.63
N LEU A 226 -4.57 5.70 24.99
CA LEU A 226 -4.82 5.16 23.66
C LEU A 226 -6.06 4.26 23.66
N PHE A 227 -6.20 3.35 24.62
CA PHE A 227 -7.36 2.46 24.72
C PHE A 227 -8.67 3.20 25.04
N ASP A 228 -8.63 4.27 25.82
CA ASP A 228 -9.77 5.16 26.03
C ASP A 228 -10.22 5.73 24.66
N ILE A 229 -9.28 6.22 23.84
CA ILE A 229 -9.56 6.72 22.47
C ILE A 229 -10.10 5.60 21.57
N LEU A 230 -9.46 4.43 21.55
CA LEU A 230 -9.88 3.29 20.71
C LEU A 230 -11.31 2.81 21.05
N THR A 231 -11.75 3.06 22.29
CA THR A 231 -13.09 2.76 22.79
C THR A 231 -14.09 3.84 22.40
N GLU A 232 -13.74 5.12 22.53
CA GLU A 232 -14.63 6.26 22.25
C GLU A 232 -14.75 6.61 20.76
N GLN A 233 -13.73 6.28 19.99
CA GLN A 233 -13.61 6.60 18.57
C GLN A 233 -13.33 5.33 17.77
N LYS A 234 -13.91 5.27 16.58
CA LYS A 234 -13.63 4.19 15.63
C LYS A 234 -12.35 4.53 14.88
N CYS A 235 -11.24 3.95 15.30
CA CYS A 235 -9.91 4.14 14.72
C CYS A 235 -9.52 2.97 13.81
N LEU A 236 -8.72 3.26 12.78
CA LEU A 236 -8.01 2.28 11.98
C LEU A 236 -6.51 2.59 12.03
N ILE A 237 -5.72 1.70 12.61
CA ILE A 237 -4.27 1.85 12.69
C ILE A 237 -3.64 0.80 11.78
N ILE A 238 -2.66 1.20 10.98
CA ILE A 238 -1.90 0.31 10.11
C ILE A 238 -0.43 0.35 10.50
N LEU A 239 0.13 -0.83 10.78
CA LEU A 239 1.56 -1.03 10.98
C LEU A 239 2.08 -1.90 9.84
N ASP A 240 2.77 -1.26 8.89
CA ASP A 240 3.44 -1.97 7.80
C ASP A 240 4.84 -2.44 8.24
N ASP A 241 5.36 -3.46 7.57
CA ASP A 241 6.72 -3.96 7.74
C ASP A 241 7.04 -4.56 9.14
N LEU A 242 6.07 -5.24 9.76
CA LEU A 242 6.23 -5.79 11.12
C LEU A 242 7.46 -6.71 11.26
N GLN A 243 7.83 -7.46 10.23
CA GLN A 243 8.96 -8.38 10.30
C GLN A 243 10.28 -7.75 10.79
N ASN A 244 10.44 -6.43 10.65
CA ASN A 244 11.67 -5.74 11.04
C ASN A 244 11.88 -5.61 12.56
N ILE A 245 10.86 -5.86 13.38
CA ILE A 245 11.00 -5.92 14.84
C ILE A 245 11.35 -7.32 15.36
N PHE A 246 11.43 -8.33 14.48
CA PHE A 246 11.86 -9.68 14.83
C PHE A 246 13.38 -9.84 14.72
N ILE A 247 13.91 -10.85 15.42
CA ILE A 247 15.35 -11.16 15.49
C ILE A 247 15.79 -11.89 14.20
N PRO A 248 16.73 -11.33 13.43
CA PRO A 248 17.35 -12.04 12.30
C PRO A 248 18.08 -13.31 12.75
N GLY A 249 17.94 -14.39 12.00
CA GLY A 249 18.64 -15.65 12.27
C GLY A 249 17.99 -16.49 13.37
N LYS A 250 16.76 -16.15 13.78
CA LYS A 250 15.93 -16.91 14.72
C LYS A 250 14.63 -17.35 14.04
N PHE A 251 13.88 -18.23 14.71
CA PHE A 251 12.56 -18.62 14.23
C PHE A 251 11.63 -17.39 14.15
N ALA A 252 10.63 -17.49 13.27
CA ALA A 252 9.67 -16.44 12.97
C ALA A 252 8.98 -15.92 14.24
N GLY A 253 8.63 -14.63 14.22
CA GLY A 253 7.86 -14.02 15.30
C GLY A 253 8.63 -13.74 16.60
N GLN A 254 9.91 -14.10 16.72
CA GLN A 254 10.71 -13.77 17.91
C GLN A 254 11.11 -12.29 17.90
N TYR A 255 10.53 -11.49 18.80
CA TYR A 255 10.80 -10.06 18.94
C TYR A 255 12.23 -9.77 19.42
N LYS A 256 12.86 -8.73 18.85
CA LYS A 256 14.07 -8.14 19.42
C LYS A 256 13.76 -7.56 20.80
N PHE A 257 14.76 -7.55 21.68
CA PHE A 257 14.60 -7.13 23.08
C PHE A 257 13.98 -5.73 23.20
N GLU A 258 14.47 -4.78 22.40
CA GLU A 258 14.00 -3.38 22.39
C GLU A 258 12.56 -3.20 21.85
N TYR A 259 11.96 -4.24 21.27
CA TYR A 259 10.60 -4.21 20.72
C TYR A 259 9.66 -5.24 21.37
N GLN A 260 10.05 -5.83 22.50
CA GLN A 260 9.21 -6.81 23.21
C GLN A 260 7.86 -6.24 23.64
N ASP A 261 7.78 -4.93 23.93
CA ASP A 261 6.52 -4.31 24.34
C ASP A 261 5.43 -4.38 23.25
N TYR A 262 5.78 -4.52 21.97
CA TYR A 262 4.81 -4.70 20.88
C TYR A 262 3.96 -5.97 21.07
N GLN A 263 4.54 -7.04 21.61
CA GLN A 263 3.81 -8.27 21.92
C GLN A 263 2.69 -8.01 22.94
N ASN A 264 3.01 -7.28 24.02
CA ASN A 264 2.01 -6.89 25.02
C ASN A 264 0.95 -5.98 24.41
N PHE A 265 1.34 -5.04 23.55
CA PHE A 265 0.40 -4.16 22.86
C PHE A 265 -0.58 -4.92 21.97
N PHE A 266 -0.11 -5.85 21.14
CA PHE A 266 -1.00 -6.66 20.29
C PHE A 266 -1.91 -7.55 21.12
N THR A 267 -1.43 -8.09 22.24
CA THR A 267 -2.27 -8.83 23.20
C THR A 267 -3.36 -7.93 23.80
N LEU A 268 -3.03 -6.71 24.20
CA LEU A 268 -4.03 -5.76 24.72
C LEU A 268 -5.09 -5.40 23.67
N ILE A 269 -4.71 -5.25 22.40
CA ILE A 269 -5.66 -4.99 21.30
C ILE A 269 -6.68 -6.13 21.17
N THR A 270 -6.31 -7.37 21.45
CA THR A 270 -7.21 -8.52 21.33
C THR A 270 -8.04 -8.75 22.61
N GLU A 271 -7.51 -8.43 23.78
CA GLU A 271 -8.18 -8.66 25.07
C GLU A 271 -9.12 -7.51 25.47
N VAL A 272 -8.72 -6.26 25.26
CA VAL A 272 -9.48 -5.08 25.69
C VAL A 272 -10.63 -4.80 24.72
N LYS A 273 -11.85 -4.66 25.24
CA LYS A 273 -13.03 -4.35 24.43
C LYS A 273 -12.95 -2.92 23.89
N HIS A 274 -12.87 -2.78 22.57
CA HIS A 274 -12.92 -1.51 21.85
C HIS A 274 -13.58 -1.67 20.48
N GLN A 275 -13.85 -0.56 19.78
CA GLN A 275 -14.49 -0.54 18.45
C GLN A 275 -13.50 -0.25 17.30
N SER A 276 -12.23 -0.10 17.63
CA SER A 276 -11.15 0.19 16.68
C SER A 276 -10.50 -1.07 16.12
N HIS A 277 -9.72 -0.90 15.05
CA HIS A 277 -9.08 -1.99 14.31
C HIS A 277 -7.60 -1.69 14.07
N LEU A 278 -6.76 -2.70 14.26
CA LEU A 278 -5.35 -2.69 13.94
C LEU A 278 -5.09 -3.66 12.78
N ILE A 279 -4.58 -3.15 11.67
CA ILE A 279 -4.06 -3.97 10.57
C ILE A 279 -2.54 -3.98 10.65
N VAL A 280 -1.98 -5.17 10.70
CA VAL A 280 -0.54 -5.41 10.65
C VAL A 280 -0.21 -6.01 9.28
N ILE A 281 0.82 -5.50 8.62
CA ILE A 281 1.32 -6.07 7.36
C ILE A 281 2.71 -6.66 7.62
N SER A 282 2.90 -7.93 7.24
CA SER A 282 4.17 -8.61 7.53
C SER A 282 4.52 -9.68 6.50
N GLN A 283 5.80 -10.02 6.41
CA GLN A 283 6.28 -11.24 5.74
C GLN A 283 6.40 -12.43 6.68
N GLU A 284 6.25 -12.20 7.98
CA GLU A 284 6.37 -13.20 9.03
C GLU A 284 5.18 -13.08 9.96
N GLN A 285 4.56 -14.20 10.30
CA GLN A 285 3.50 -14.22 11.29
C GLN A 285 4.05 -13.88 12.69
N CYS A 286 3.31 -13.10 13.45
CA CYS A 286 3.62 -12.84 14.86
C CYS A 286 2.92 -13.86 15.78
N PRO A 287 3.47 -14.17 16.96
CA PRO A 287 2.94 -15.20 17.85
C PRO A 287 1.48 -14.96 18.28
N GLU A 288 1.06 -13.71 18.35
CA GLU A 288 -0.29 -13.30 18.76
C GLU A 288 -1.37 -13.70 17.74
N MET A 289 -0.97 -14.18 16.57
CA MET A 289 -1.88 -14.67 15.54
C MET A 289 -2.25 -16.14 15.69
N GLU A 290 -1.72 -16.85 16.69
CA GLU A 290 -2.09 -18.22 16.99
C GLU A 290 -3.40 -18.27 17.80
N CYS A 291 -4.48 -18.79 17.22
CA CYS A 291 -5.71 -19.08 17.94
C CYS A 291 -6.26 -20.47 17.57
N LEU A 292 -6.80 -21.17 18.56
CA LEU A 292 -7.39 -22.50 18.39
C LEU A 292 -8.83 -22.44 17.84
N ASP A 293 -9.53 -21.32 18.05
CA ASP A 293 -10.91 -21.11 17.61
C ASP A 293 -11.02 -19.83 16.79
N ASP A 294 -10.91 -20.00 15.47
CA ASP A 294 -10.97 -18.89 14.51
C ASP A 294 -12.32 -18.16 14.53
N GLU A 295 -13.43 -18.76 14.99
CA GLU A 295 -14.75 -18.13 14.94
C GLU A 295 -15.00 -17.17 16.11
N LEU A 296 -14.40 -17.44 17.26
CA LEU A 296 -14.57 -16.64 18.49
C LEU A 296 -13.44 -15.63 18.72
N CYS A 297 -12.32 -15.77 18.02
CA CYS A 297 -11.15 -14.93 18.24
C CYS A 297 -11.28 -13.56 17.55
N PRO A 298 -10.91 -12.44 18.23
CA PRO A 298 -10.93 -11.10 17.64
C PRO A 298 -9.74 -10.85 16.70
N ILE A 299 -9.13 -11.92 16.18
CA ILE A 299 -8.00 -11.91 15.27
C ILE A 299 -8.35 -12.58 13.95
N LYS A 300 -7.81 -12.08 12.83
CA LYS A 300 -7.90 -12.74 11.52
C LYS A 300 -6.60 -12.61 10.75
N SER A 301 -6.24 -13.65 9.99
CA SER A 301 -5.07 -13.64 9.11
C SER A 301 -5.48 -13.78 7.65
N LEU A 302 -4.99 -12.88 6.81
CA LEU A 302 -5.16 -12.87 5.36
C LEU A 302 -3.81 -13.08 4.69
N GLU A 303 -3.53 -14.33 4.34
CA GLU A 303 -2.38 -14.66 3.50
C GLU A 303 -2.66 -14.29 2.03
N LEU A 304 -1.79 -13.45 1.46
CA LEU A 304 -1.82 -13.07 0.05
C LEU A 304 -0.89 -13.95 -0.78
N SER A 305 -1.48 -14.62 -1.75
CA SER A 305 -0.79 -15.41 -2.78
C SER A 305 -0.44 -14.55 -4.01
N GLY A 306 0.27 -15.15 -4.98
CA GLY A 306 0.56 -14.53 -6.27
C GLY A 306 -0.69 -14.08 -7.03
N LEU A 307 -0.53 -13.06 -7.88
CA LEU A 307 -1.59 -12.55 -8.73
C LEU A 307 -1.44 -13.12 -10.14
N TYR A 308 -2.46 -13.84 -10.62
CA TYR A 308 -2.46 -14.57 -11.88
C TYR A 308 -3.36 -13.90 -12.92
N ASP A 309 -3.07 -12.63 -13.21
CA ASP A 309 -3.83 -11.84 -14.19
C ASP A 309 -2.87 -11.12 -15.14
N VAL A 310 -3.15 -11.17 -16.44
CA VAL A 310 -2.32 -10.58 -17.50
C VAL A 310 -2.22 -9.06 -17.40
N ASP A 311 -3.20 -8.40 -16.79
CA ASP A 311 -3.24 -6.94 -16.62
C ASP A 311 -2.04 -6.42 -15.81
N ILE A 312 -1.45 -7.26 -14.95
CA ILE A 312 -0.27 -6.89 -14.16
C ILE A 312 0.98 -6.66 -15.01
N LEU A 313 0.98 -7.14 -16.25
CA LEU A 313 2.07 -6.99 -17.22
C LEU A 313 1.82 -5.88 -18.25
N GLN A 314 0.61 -5.29 -18.28
CA GLN A 314 0.30 -4.18 -19.17
C GLN A 314 1.23 -2.99 -18.95
N ASN A 315 1.48 -2.23 -20.03
CA ASN A 315 2.33 -1.04 -20.04
C ASN A 315 3.78 -1.29 -19.59
N ARG A 316 4.26 -2.53 -19.63
CA ARG A 316 5.65 -2.89 -19.32
C ARG A 316 6.54 -3.03 -20.55
N GLY A 317 6.06 -2.74 -21.76
CA GLY A 317 6.86 -2.88 -22.99
C GLY A 317 7.06 -4.33 -23.46
N LEU A 318 6.36 -5.28 -22.86
CA LEU A 318 6.41 -6.69 -23.25
C LEU A 318 5.58 -6.95 -24.51
N LYS A 319 6.04 -7.88 -25.34
CA LYS A 319 5.38 -8.41 -26.54
C LYS A 319 4.90 -9.85 -26.25
N ASN A 320 4.31 -10.50 -27.26
CA ASN A 320 3.79 -11.88 -27.18
C ASN A 320 2.81 -12.12 -26.01
N GLU A 321 1.68 -11.41 -26.02
CA GLU A 321 0.65 -11.48 -24.97
C GLU A 321 0.18 -12.92 -24.68
N ASP A 322 0.10 -13.79 -25.68
CA ASP A 322 -0.26 -15.22 -25.52
C ASP A 322 0.68 -16.00 -24.58
N ASN A 323 1.88 -15.48 -24.32
CA ASN A 323 2.86 -16.07 -23.42
C ASN A 323 2.90 -15.42 -22.02
N TRP A 324 2.10 -14.38 -21.78
CA TRP A 324 2.13 -13.64 -20.51
C TRP A 324 1.70 -14.50 -19.32
N LEU A 325 0.66 -15.31 -19.45
CA LEU A 325 0.26 -16.24 -18.38
C LEU A 325 1.38 -17.23 -18.02
N LYS A 326 2.10 -17.76 -19.00
CA LYS A 326 3.26 -18.65 -18.74
C LYS A 326 4.36 -17.94 -17.97
N LEU A 327 4.63 -16.67 -18.30
CA LEU A 327 5.60 -15.85 -17.57
C LEU A 327 5.13 -15.59 -16.13
N ILE A 328 3.84 -15.29 -15.95
CA ILE A 328 3.22 -15.09 -14.63
C ILE A 328 3.33 -16.36 -13.79
N ASP A 329 3.01 -17.52 -14.36
CA ASP A 329 3.11 -18.82 -13.69
C ASP A 329 4.56 -19.15 -13.30
N LEU A 330 5.51 -18.87 -14.19
CA LEU A 330 6.95 -19.09 -13.96
C LEU A 330 7.44 -18.32 -12.73
N TYR A 331 6.96 -17.10 -12.52
CA TYR A 331 7.28 -16.26 -11.35
C TYR A 331 6.21 -16.29 -10.25
N ALA A 332 5.34 -17.30 -10.27
CA ALA A 332 4.29 -17.55 -9.27
C ALA A 332 3.42 -16.32 -8.96
N GLY A 333 3.13 -15.49 -9.96
CA GLY A 333 2.32 -14.27 -9.82
C GLY A 333 2.91 -13.21 -8.89
N ASN A 334 4.21 -13.25 -8.58
CA ASN A 334 4.83 -12.25 -7.71
C ASN A 334 5.08 -10.95 -8.49
N PHE A 335 4.41 -9.86 -8.10
CA PHE A 335 4.41 -8.61 -8.86
C PHE A 335 5.80 -7.95 -8.93
N ILE A 336 6.59 -8.01 -7.86
CA ILE A 336 7.93 -7.41 -7.87
C ILE A 336 8.90 -8.26 -8.69
N ASP A 337 8.78 -9.57 -8.63
CA ASP A 337 9.60 -10.45 -9.46
C ASP A 337 9.27 -10.29 -10.94
N LEU A 338 7.97 -10.23 -11.27
CA LEU A 338 7.50 -9.92 -12.62
C LEU A 338 7.97 -8.54 -13.09
N LYS A 339 8.00 -7.54 -12.20
CA LYS A 339 8.56 -6.22 -12.52
C LYS A 339 10.05 -6.32 -12.87
N SER A 340 10.82 -7.05 -12.08
CA SER A 340 12.25 -7.20 -12.31
C SER A 340 12.55 -7.96 -13.61
N VAL A 341 11.87 -9.08 -13.86
CA VAL A 341 12.07 -9.84 -15.11
C VAL A 341 11.57 -9.08 -16.33
N SER A 342 10.49 -8.29 -16.23
CA SER A 342 10.02 -7.46 -17.35
C SER A 342 11.08 -6.47 -17.83
N ILE A 343 11.83 -5.87 -16.89
CA ILE A 343 12.94 -4.97 -17.20
C ILE A 343 14.06 -5.73 -17.95
N LEU A 344 14.36 -6.96 -17.54
CA LEU A 344 15.35 -7.80 -18.20
C LEU A 344 14.90 -8.20 -19.62
N ILE A 345 13.63 -8.61 -19.79
CA ILE A 345 13.08 -9.00 -21.09
C ILE A 345 13.14 -7.82 -22.06
N ASN A 346 12.77 -6.62 -21.62
CA ASN A 346 12.91 -5.43 -22.47
C ASN A 346 14.34 -5.14 -22.88
N LYS A 347 15.30 -5.25 -21.95
CA LYS A 347 16.69 -4.89 -22.21
C LYS A 347 17.42 -5.91 -23.07
N ASN A 348 17.16 -7.19 -22.86
CA ASN A 348 17.95 -8.27 -23.45
C ASN A 348 17.25 -8.97 -24.62
N TYR A 349 15.91 -8.90 -24.68
CA TYR A 349 15.08 -9.60 -25.67
C TYR A 349 14.16 -8.63 -26.44
N ASP A 350 14.35 -7.32 -26.34
CA ASP A 350 13.52 -6.29 -27.00
C ASP A 350 12.00 -6.49 -26.74
N GLY A 351 11.67 -6.90 -25.51
CA GLY A 351 10.30 -7.16 -25.08
C GLY A 351 9.73 -8.52 -25.50
N GLN A 352 10.47 -9.34 -26.27
CA GLN A 352 9.99 -10.65 -26.75
C GLN A 352 9.95 -11.68 -25.62
N VAL A 353 8.75 -11.90 -25.08
CA VAL A 353 8.53 -12.88 -24.00
C VAL A 353 8.72 -14.32 -24.50
N ALA A 354 8.38 -14.59 -25.77
CA ALA A 354 8.56 -15.92 -26.35
C ALA A 354 10.03 -16.37 -26.35
N ASP A 355 10.93 -15.47 -26.75
CA ASP A 355 12.37 -15.74 -26.82
C ASP A 355 12.97 -15.98 -25.43
N PHE A 356 12.56 -15.18 -24.44
CA PHE A 356 12.97 -15.39 -23.05
C PHE A 356 12.50 -16.75 -22.50
N LEU A 357 11.25 -17.12 -22.76
CA LEU A 357 10.71 -18.40 -22.27
C LEU A 357 11.33 -19.62 -22.99
N ALA A 358 11.83 -19.45 -24.22
CA ALA A 358 12.47 -20.52 -24.99
C ALA A 358 13.78 -21.02 -24.34
N GLU A 359 14.40 -20.23 -23.47
CA GLU A 359 15.57 -20.63 -22.68
C GLU A 359 15.23 -21.73 -21.65
N ASN A 360 13.95 -21.98 -21.36
CA ASN A 360 13.47 -23.00 -20.42
C ASN A 360 14.13 -22.93 -19.02
N THR A 361 14.47 -21.72 -18.58
CA THR A 361 15.10 -21.48 -17.28
C THR A 361 14.36 -20.41 -16.49
N LEU A 362 14.28 -20.59 -15.17
CA LEU A 362 13.78 -19.58 -14.27
C LEU A 362 14.92 -18.61 -13.91
N HIS A 363 14.97 -17.46 -14.56
CA HIS A 363 16.07 -16.52 -14.35
C HIS A 363 15.91 -15.72 -13.04
N ILE A 364 16.93 -15.75 -12.18
CA ILE A 364 16.98 -14.94 -10.95
C ILE A 364 17.85 -13.69 -11.19
N THR A 365 17.18 -12.56 -11.41
CA THR A 365 17.82 -11.25 -11.61
C THR A 365 18.67 -10.82 -10.41
N ASN A 366 19.65 -9.94 -10.61
CA ASN A 366 20.46 -9.39 -9.51
C ASN A 366 19.62 -8.72 -8.40
N GLN A 367 18.51 -8.06 -8.77
CA GLN A 367 17.59 -7.45 -7.81
C GLN A 367 16.89 -8.51 -6.95
N MET A 368 16.47 -9.62 -7.56
CA MET A 368 15.91 -10.76 -6.83
C MET A 368 16.97 -11.38 -5.90
N GLN A 369 18.20 -11.57 -6.39
CA GLN A 369 19.30 -12.15 -5.58
C GLN A 369 19.57 -11.32 -4.33
N SER A 370 19.63 -9.98 -4.43
CA SER A 370 19.84 -9.12 -3.26
C SER A 370 18.76 -9.32 -2.21
N ARG A 371 17.49 -9.30 -2.63
CA ARG A 371 16.34 -9.48 -1.74
C ARG A 371 16.31 -10.88 -1.12
N PHE A 372 16.52 -11.92 -1.92
CA PHE A 372 16.51 -13.29 -1.40
C PHE A 372 17.71 -13.58 -0.51
N ARG A 373 18.85 -12.92 -0.72
CA ARG A 373 20.00 -12.98 0.19
C ARG A 373 19.65 -12.43 1.57
N GLU A 374 19.03 -11.25 1.62
CA GLU A 374 18.54 -10.69 2.89
C GLU A 374 17.57 -11.66 3.56
N MET A 375 16.57 -12.16 2.83
CA MET A 375 15.58 -13.11 3.36
C MET A 375 16.22 -14.41 3.87
N PHE A 376 17.17 -14.98 3.11
CA PHE A 376 17.91 -16.18 3.50
C PHE A 376 18.78 -15.95 4.74
N ASN A 377 19.41 -14.78 4.87
CA ASN A 377 20.21 -14.41 6.04
C ASN A 377 19.37 -14.29 7.31
N HIS A 378 18.08 -13.92 7.20
CA HIS A 378 17.16 -13.88 8.32
C HIS A 378 16.72 -15.27 8.81
N LEU A 379 16.93 -16.33 8.04
CA LEU A 379 16.63 -17.69 8.46
C LEU A 379 17.62 -18.18 9.52
N SER A 380 17.11 -18.89 10.51
CA SER A 380 17.90 -19.68 11.47
C SER A 380 18.60 -20.86 10.81
N THR A 381 19.55 -21.49 11.51
CA THR A 381 20.29 -22.65 10.99
C THR A 381 19.37 -23.82 10.61
N PRO A 382 18.41 -24.27 11.44
CA PRO A 382 17.50 -25.34 11.05
C PRO A 382 16.64 -24.99 9.83
N GLU A 383 16.22 -23.73 9.71
CA GLU A 383 15.46 -23.27 8.55
C GLU A 383 16.29 -23.29 7.27
N LYS A 384 17.57 -22.86 7.33
CA LYS A 384 18.51 -22.91 6.21
C LYS A 384 18.72 -24.34 5.71
N GLU A 385 18.89 -25.30 6.62
CA GLU A 385 19.00 -26.72 6.26
C GLU A 385 17.73 -27.24 5.58
N ILE A 386 16.55 -26.94 6.13
CA ILE A 386 15.26 -27.36 5.56
C ILE A 386 15.05 -26.75 4.17
N VAL A 387 15.25 -25.45 3.97
CA VAL A 387 15.05 -24.83 2.65
C VAL A 387 16.08 -25.31 1.64
N TRP A 388 17.33 -25.55 2.06
CA TRP A 388 18.34 -26.14 1.19
C TRP A 388 17.94 -27.54 0.74
N HIS A 389 17.48 -28.40 1.66
CA HIS A 389 17.04 -29.73 1.31
C HIS A 389 15.80 -29.70 0.40
N LEU A 390 14.79 -28.90 0.73
CA LEU A 390 13.62 -28.70 -0.12
C LEU A 390 13.98 -28.14 -1.50
N SER A 391 15.07 -27.38 -1.61
CA SER A 391 15.45 -26.77 -2.88
C SER A 391 15.82 -27.80 -3.96
N LYS A 392 16.15 -29.03 -3.56
CA LYS A 392 16.50 -30.14 -4.45
C LYS A 392 15.29 -30.77 -5.15
N PHE A 393 14.08 -30.44 -4.72
CA PHE A 393 12.85 -31.06 -5.23
C PHE A 393 12.00 -30.06 -6.02
N ASP A 394 11.68 -30.44 -7.26
CA ASP A 394 10.78 -29.64 -8.09
C ASP A 394 9.30 -29.82 -7.73
N ILE A 395 8.97 -30.95 -7.11
CA ILE A 395 7.63 -31.33 -6.66
C ILE A 395 7.50 -31.30 -5.12
N PRO A 396 6.29 -31.13 -4.56
CA PRO A 396 6.06 -31.27 -3.12
C PRO A 396 6.47 -32.65 -2.59
N ILE A 397 7.06 -32.71 -1.40
CA ILE A 397 7.50 -33.96 -0.76
C ILE A 397 6.81 -34.20 0.58
N THR A 398 6.78 -35.46 1.04
CA THR A 398 6.18 -35.80 2.34
C THR A 398 7.02 -35.29 3.49
N ARG A 399 6.39 -35.17 4.68
CA ARG A 399 7.11 -34.84 5.92
C ARG A 399 8.24 -35.82 6.22
N ASP A 400 7.99 -37.11 6.02
CA ASP A 400 8.93 -38.17 6.39
C ASP A 400 10.14 -38.16 5.44
N SER A 401 9.90 -38.04 4.12
CA SER A 401 10.98 -37.87 3.14
C SER A 401 11.83 -36.63 3.40
N LEU A 402 11.20 -35.51 3.77
CA LEU A 402 11.93 -34.29 4.13
C LEU A 402 12.79 -34.50 5.38
N LYS A 403 12.26 -35.19 6.40
CA LYS A 403 12.96 -35.44 7.66
C LYS A 403 14.15 -36.40 7.48
N GLU A 404 13.99 -37.46 6.69
CA GLU A 404 15.05 -38.45 6.42
C GLU A 404 16.29 -37.84 5.75
N GLY A 405 16.09 -36.75 5.01
CA GLY A 405 17.15 -36.04 4.29
C GLY A 405 17.90 -34.97 5.08
N LEU A 406 17.60 -34.81 6.38
CA LEU A 406 18.11 -33.76 7.25
C LEU A 406 18.76 -34.35 8.51
N ASN A 407 19.84 -33.73 8.99
CA ASN A 407 20.49 -34.10 10.25
C ASN A 407 20.04 -33.20 11.41
N LEU A 408 18.72 -33.00 11.53
CA LEU A 408 18.12 -32.16 12.56
C LEU A 408 17.53 -32.99 13.70
N SER A 409 17.56 -32.44 14.91
CA SER A 409 16.77 -32.99 16.01
C SER A 409 15.28 -32.92 15.66
N VAL A 410 14.46 -33.76 16.30
CA VAL A 410 12.99 -33.73 16.07
C VAL A 410 12.40 -32.36 16.42
N VAL A 411 12.96 -31.70 17.45
CA VAL A 411 12.54 -30.38 17.90
C VAL A 411 12.91 -29.31 16.87
N ASP A 412 14.18 -29.28 16.42
CA ASP A 412 14.65 -28.30 15.44
C ASP A 412 13.95 -28.47 14.09
N PHE A 413 13.69 -29.71 13.67
CA PHE A 413 12.93 -30.00 12.48
C PHE A 413 11.51 -29.43 12.55
N ASN A 414 10.78 -29.71 13.63
CA ASN A 414 9.40 -29.25 13.78
C ASN A 414 9.33 -27.72 13.87
N ASN A 415 10.18 -27.11 14.71
CA ASN A 415 10.22 -25.65 14.89
C ASN A 415 10.66 -24.95 13.60
N GLY A 416 11.68 -25.46 12.92
CA GLY A 416 12.15 -24.90 11.64
C GLY A 416 11.09 -25.02 10.54
N LEU A 417 10.40 -26.15 10.45
CA LEU A 417 9.34 -26.35 9.46
C LEU A 417 8.11 -25.48 9.74
N GLN A 418 7.74 -25.29 11.02
CA GLN A 418 6.69 -24.36 11.43
C GLN A 418 7.08 -22.92 11.08
N SER A 419 8.27 -22.49 11.50
CA SER A 419 8.79 -21.15 11.26
C SER A 419 8.83 -20.80 9.75
N LEU A 420 9.21 -21.76 8.89
CA LEU A 420 9.18 -21.54 7.43
C LEU A 420 7.77 -21.41 6.84
N GLN A 421 6.76 -22.01 7.46
CA GLN A 421 5.35 -21.81 7.10
C GLN A 421 4.87 -20.43 7.56
N GLU A 422 5.26 -19.99 8.75
CA GLU A 422 4.98 -18.64 9.28
C GLU A 422 5.68 -17.52 8.50
N ARG A 423 6.76 -17.85 7.78
CA ARG A 423 7.44 -16.99 6.80
C ARG A 423 6.87 -17.09 5.39
N TYR A 424 5.86 -17.93 5.17
CA TYR A 424 5.22 -18.19 3.87
C TYR A 424 6.19 -18.70 2.79
N LEU A 425 7.34 -19.24 3.19
CA LEU A 425 8.34 -19.79 2.27
C LEU A 425 8.03 -21.24 1.93
N VAL A 426 7.49 -21.98 2.88
CA VAL A 426 7.09 -23.37 2.69
C VAL A 426 5.57 -23.46 2.80
N ARG A 427 4.93 -23.95 1.73
CA ARG A 427 3.49 -24.20 1.70
C ARG A 427 3.18 -25.66 1.99
N LYS A 428 2.06 -25.88 2.67
CA LYS A 428 1.46 -27.19 2.87
C LYS A 428 0.47 -27.50 1.75
N VAL A 429 0.67 -28.59 1.02
CA VAL A 429 -0.26 -29.09 0.01
C VAL A 429 -1.02 -30.27 0.61
N ARG A 430 -2.34 -30.11 0.77
CA ARG A 430 -3.21 -31.16 1.33
C ARG A 430 -3.76 -32.02 0.20
N ASN A 431 -3.25 -33.25 0.09
CA ASN A 431 -3.82 -34.33 -0.72
C ASN A 431 -4.25 -35.48 0.22
N ASN A 432 -4.18 -36.74 -0.21
CA ASN A 432 -4.32 -37.91 0.66
C ASN A 432 -3.26 -37.94 1.78
N THR A 433 -2.10 -37.35 1.53
CA THR A 433 -1.03 -37.12 2.50
C THR A 433 -0.65 -35.64 2.51
N ILE A 434 -0.06 -35.19 3.62
CA ILE A 434 0.46 -33.83 3.76
C ILE A 434 1.80 -33.75 3.03
N LEU A 435 1.89 -32.83 2.06
CA LEU A 435 3.12 -32.54 1.33
C LEU A 435 3.59 -31.11 1.61
N PHE A 436 4.89 -30.88 1.50
CA PHE A 436 5.54 -29.59 1.70
C PHE A 436 6.28 -29.17 0.44
N GLN A 437 6.17 -27.88 0.10
CA GLN A 437 6.84 -27.32 -1.07
C GLN A 437 7.39 -25.94 -0.75
N LEU A 438 8.65 -25.71 -1.13
CA LEU A 438 9.28 -24.40 -1.08
C LEU A 438 8.74 -23.50 -2.22
N SER A 439 8.59 -22.20 -1.96
CA SER A 439 8.29 -21.19 -2.98
C SER A 439 9.20 -21.34 -4.19
N SER A 440 8.64 -21.43 -5.40
CA SER A 440 9.38 -21.81 -6.62
C SER A 440 10.52 -20.86 -6.96
N VAL A 441 10.28 -19.55 -6.89
CA VAL A 441 11.29 -18.53 -7.21
C VAL A 441 12.39 -18.50 -6.14
N PHE A 442 12.03 -18.64 -4.87
CA PHE A 442 13.00 -18.72 -3.79
C PHE A 442 13.79 -20.02 -3.82
N ARG A 443 13.16 -21.14 -4.17
CA ARG A 443 13.82 -22.44 -4.38
C ARG A 443 14.94 -22.32 -5.40
N GLU A 444 14.66 -21.68 -6.53
CA GLU A 444 15.66 -21.49 -7.59
C GLU A 444 16.83 -20.63 -7.11
N TYR A 445 16.55 -19.62 -6.29
CA TYR A 445 17.61 -18.85 -5.63
C TYR A 445 18.46 -19.73 -4.70
N VAL A 446 17.84 -20.49 -3.79
CA VAL A 446 18.58 -21.35 -2.85
C VAL A 446 19.43 -22.38 -3.59
N ARG A 447 18.86 -23.00 -4.62
CA ARG A 447 19.51 -24.03 -5.43
C ARG A 447 20.78 -23.52 -6.12
N ASN A 448 20.78 -22.29 -6.63
CA ASN A 448 21.88 -21.78 -7.46
C ASN A 448 22.84 -20.82 -6.73
N TYR A 449 22.43 -20.21 -5.62
CA TYR A 449 23.18 -19.13 -4.98
C TYR A 449 23.52 -19.37 -3.50
N CYS A 450 23.01 -20.46 -2.90
CA CYS A 450 23.25 -20.78 -1.48
C CYS A 450 24.01 -22.10 -1.29
N GLN A 451 24.74 -22.57 -2.30
CA GLN A 451 25.44 -23.87 -2.27
C GLN A 451 26.60 -23.92 -1.26
N ASP A 452 27.11 -22.77 -0.79
CA ASP A 452 28.28 -22.70 0.12
C ASP A 452 27.94 -22.73 1.63
N LEU A 453 26.86 -23.39 2.04
CA LEU A 453 26.58 -23.58 3.48
C LEU A 453 27.66 -24.43 4.20
N ASP A 454 28.56 -25.09 3.47
CA ASP A 454 29.67 -25.87 4.04
C ASP A 454 30.78 -25.02 4.70
N TYR A 455 30.72 -23.67 4.63
CA TYR A 455 31.75 -22.78 5.18
C TYR A 455 31.33 -21.94 6.40
N ILE A 456 30.21 -22.24 7.05
CA ILE A 456 29.80 -21.57 8.29
C ILE A 456 29.78 -22.59 9.44
N TYR A 457 30.98 -22.95 9.93
CA TYR A 457 31.21 -23.59 11.23
C TYR A 457 32.05 -22.67 12.11
#